data_AF-A0A8J2LVA8-F1
#
_entry.id   AF-A0A8J2LVA8-F1
#
_cell.length_a   1.000
_cell.length_b   1.000
_cell.length_c   1.000
_cell.angle_alpha   90.00
_cell.angle_beta   90.00
_cell.angle_gamma   90.00
#
_symmetry.space_group_name_H-M   'P 1'
#
loop_
_entity.id
_entity.type
_entity.pdbx_description
1 polymer ?
#
loop_
_entity_poly.entity_id
_entity_poly.type
_entity_poly.pdbx_seq_one_letter_code
_entity_poly.pdbx_strand_id
1 'polypeptide(L)'
;MGTVLNFLLLVLVFAPVPIWIVILNAYNYYYDYVGSIFEVGNPLVFDYIVVGAGSAGAVVANRLSKNNKVLLLEAGGDPIFLGQVPAIGGLLIHWEQHDWKHETVPQKHACRGALNNVSFDKLTLNA
;
A
#
# COMPACT_ATOMS: atom_id res chain seq x y z
N MET A 1 19.25 1.54 -44.39
CA MET A 1 19.77 0.36 -43.66
C MET A 1 20.19 0.70 -42.23
N GLY A 2 20.96 1.77 -41.99
CA GLY A 2 21.43 2.14 -40.63
C GLY A 2 20.34 2.59 -39.63
N THR A 3 19.26 3.24 -40.09
CA THR A 3 18.16 3.70 -39.20
C THR A 3 17.34 2.55 -38.62
N VAL A 4 17.07 1.52 -39.42
CA VAL A 4 16.35 0.32 -38.98
C VAL A 4 17.21 -0.50 -38.00
N LEU A 5 18.52 -0.60 -38.26
CA LEU A 5 19.45 -1.31 -37.37
C LEU A 5 19.58 -0.61 -36.00
N ASN A 6 19.68 0.73 -35.98
CA ASN A 6 19.71 1.50 -34.74
C ASN A 6 18.41 1.39 -33.95
N PHE A 7 17.26 1.37 -34.62
CA PHE A 7 15.97 1.16 -33.97
C PHE A 7 15.88 -0.24 -33.34
N LEU A 8 16.31 -1.28 -34.04
CA LEU A 8 16.35 -2.65 -33.51
C LEU A 8 17.32 -2.78 -32.32
N LEU A 9 18.47 -2.12 -32.37
CA LEU A 9 19.41 -2.06 -31.25
C LEU A 9 18.82 -1.36 -30.03
N LEU A 10 18.09 -0.25 -30.21
CA LEU A 10 17.38 0.43 -29.12
C LEU A 10 16.34 -0.48 -28.48
N VAL A 11 15.53 -1.19 -29.29
CA VAL A 11 14.53 -2.13 -28.76
C VAL A 11 15.22 -3.26 -27.98
N LEU A 12 16.32 -3.84 -28.48
CA LEU A 12 17.04 -4.91 -27.79
C LEU A 12 17.69 -4.46 -26.47
N VAL A 13 18.13 -3.20 -26.37
CA VAL A 13 18.74 -2.65 -25.15
C VAL A 13 17.69 -2.27 -24.11
N PHE A 14 16.56 -1.69 -24.52
CA PHE A 14 15.55 -1.17 -23.60
C PHE A 14 14.40 -2.13 -23.29
N ALA A 15 14.04 -3.06 -24.19
CA ALA A 15 13.02 -4.07 -23.92
C ALA A 15 13.31 -4.99 -22.72
N PRO A 16 14.57 -5.35 -22.39
CA PRO A 16 14.85 -6.13 -21.19
C PRO A 16 14.83 -5.28 -19.92
N VAL A 17 14.85 -3.94 -19.98
CA VAL A 17 14.89 -3.08 -18.78
C VAL A 17 13.64 -3.27 -17.90
N PRO A 18 12.40 -3.25 -18.43
CA PRO A 18 11.22 -3.57 -17.63
C PRO A 18 11.27 -4.97 -17.01
N ILE A 19 11.77 -5.96 -17.75
CA ILE A 19 11.91 -7.34 -17.27
C ILE A 19 12.91 -7.39 -16.11
N TRP A 20 14.06 -6.72 -16.24
CA TRP A 20 15.05 -6.60 -15.18
C TRP A 20 14.50 -5.90 -13.95
N ILE A 21 13.72 -4.84 -14.10
CA ILE A 21 13.06 -4.15 -12.98
C ILE A 21 12.09 -5.09 -12.26
N VAL A 22 11.28 -5.85 -13.00
CA VAL A 22 10.36 -6.83 -12.41
C VAL A 22 11.12 -7.94 -11.69
N ILE A 23 12.20 -8.46 -12.28
CA ILE A 23 13.06 -9.47 -11.65
C ILE A 23 13.71 -8.92 -10.38
N LEU A 24 14.24 -7.70 -10.40
CA LEU A 24 14.85 -7.05 -9.24
C LEU A 24 13.84 -6.81 -8.12
N ASN A 25 12.63 -6.35 -8.44
CA ASN A 25 11.57 -6.18 -7.45
C ASN A 25 11.13 -7.52 -6.85
N ALA A 26 10.98 -8.56 -7.68
CA ALA A 26 10.65 -9.91 -7.21
C ALA A 26 11.77 -10.49 -6.33
N TYR A 27 13.03 -10.26 -6.70
CA TYR A 27 14.18 -10.65 -5.90
C TYR A 27 14.19 -9.93 -4.55
N ASN A 28 14.05 -8.60 -4.53
CA ASN A 28 14.01 -7.83 -3.28
C ASN A 28 12.87 -8.28 -2.37
N TYR A 29 11.67 -8.46 -2.92
CA TYR A 29 10.51 -8.99 -2.19
C TYR A 29 10.79 -10.37 -1.59
N TYR A 30 11.40 -11.27 -2.38
CA TYR A 30 11.78 -12.60 -1.90
C TYR A 30 12.79 -12.55 -0.76
N TYR A 31 13.82 -11.69 -0.86
CA TYR A 31 14.82 -11.56 0.20
C TYR A 31 14.24 -11.01 1.49
N ASP A 32 13.35 -10.03 1.42
CA ASP A 32 12.70 -9.45 2.60
C ASP A 32 11.77 -10.47 3.27
N TYR A 33 10.96 -11.17 2.46
CA TYR A 33 10.08 -12.23 2.94
C TYR A 33 10.86 -13.35 3.63
N VAL A 34 11.92 -13.84 3.00
CA VAL A 34 12.75 -14.92 3.55
C VAL A 34 13.50 -14.45 4.80
N GLY A 35 14.01 -13.22 4.83
CA GLY A 35 14.62 -12.61 6.01
C GLY A 35 13.68 -12.58 7.20
N SER A 36 12.41 -12.21 6.99
CA SER A 36 11.40 -12.17 8.04
C SER A 36 11.09 -13.54 8.67
N ILE A 37 11.20 -14.63 7.91
CA ILE A 37 10.96 -16.00 8.40
C ILE A 37 12.12 -16.47 9.28
N PHE A 38 13.35 -16.12 8.93
CA PHE A 38 14.54 -16.59 9.63
C PHE A 38 14.87 -15.80 10.90
N GLU A 39 14.25 -14.64 11.14
CA GLU A 39 14.35 -13.92 12.43
C GLU A 39 13.49 -14.54 13.54
N VAL A 40 12.57 -15.46 13.22
CA VAL A 40 11.63 -16.12 14.17
C VAL A 40 12.32 -17.22 15.00
N GLY A 41 13.58 -17.02 15.39
CA GLY A 41 14.35 -17.96 16.22
C GLY A 41 14.32 -17.65 17.72
N ASN A 42 13.92 -16.43 18.10
CA ASN A 42 13.83 -15.99 19.49
C ASN A 42 12.37 -15.76 19.89
N PRO A 43 11.97 -16.00 21.15
CA PRO A 43 10.65 -15.58 21.62
C PRO A 43 10.48 -14.09 21.31
N LEU A 44 9.42 -13.76 20.58
CA LEU A 44 9.12 -12.40 20.13
C LEU A 44 8.75 -11.52 21.33
N VAL A 45 9.77 -11.06 22.06
CA VAL A 45 9.63 -10.13 23.17
C VAL A 45 9.84 -8.72 22.63
N PHE A 46 8.75 -7.95 22.65
CA PHE A 46 8.74 -6.53 22.35
C PHE A 46 8.42 -5.75 23.62
N ASP A 47 9.06 -4.59 23.78
CA ASP A 47 8.74 -3.67 24.88
C ASP A 47 7.40 -2.97 24.62
N TYR A 48 7.07 -2.74 23.33
CA TYR A 48 5.84 -2.11 22.90
C TYR A 48 5.26 -2.78 21.65
N ILE A 49 3.94 -2.84 21.59
CA ILE A 49 3.18 -3.20 20.39
C ILE A 49 2.34 -1.98 19.98
N VAL A 50 2.55 -1.48 18.78
CA VAL A 50 1.77 -0.40 18.18
C VAL A 50 0.84 -1.03 17.14
N VAL A 51 -0.47 -0.81 17.28
CA VAL A 51 -1.48 -1.33 16.35
C VAL A 51 -1.99 -0.17 15.50
N GLY A 52 -1.75 -0.25 14.19
CA GLY A 52 -2.00 0.76 13.17
C GLY A 52 -0.76 1.61 12.86
N ALA A 53 -0.23 1.51 11.65
CA ALA A 53 0.82 2.34 11.06
C ALA A 53 0.27 3.62 10.39
N GLY A 54 -0.89 4.12 10.84
CA GLY A 54 -1.45 5.39 10.41
C GLY A 54 -0.63 6.61 10.90
N SER A 55 -1.17 7.81 10.68
CA SER A 55 -0.45 9.08 10.93
C SER A 55 0.17 9.21 12.33
N ALA A 56 -0.53 8.72 13.36
CA ALA A 56 0.00 8.74 14.73
C ALA A 56 0.90 7.53 15.02
N GLY A 57 0.47 6.32 14.61
CA GLY A 57 1.15 5.08 14.98
C GLY A 57 2.55 4.96 14.38
N ALA A 58 2.74 5.35 13.12
CA ALA A 58 4.07 5.38 12.50
C ALA A 58 5.04 6.31 13.24
N VAL A 59 4.56 7.48 13.67
CA VAL A 59 5.37 8.45 14.42
C VAL A 59 5.72 7.93 15.82
N VAL A 60 4.75 7.33 16.52
CA VAL A 60 4.96 6.74 17.85
C VAL A 60 5.94 5.57 17.79
N ALA A 61 5.74 4.64 16.85
CA ALA A 61 6.62 3.50 16.65
C ALA A 61 8.07 3.94 16.39
N ASN A 62 8.27 4.92 15.50
CA ASN A 62 9.59 5.47 15.19
C ASN A 62 10.26 6.16 16.39
N ARG A 63 9.49 6.79 17.28
CA ARG A 63 10.05 7.40 18.50
C ARG A 63 10.42 6.35 19.55
N LEU A 64 9.58 5.35 19.74
CA LEU A 64 9.80 4.25 20.69
C LEU A 64 10.96 3.35 20.26
N SER A 65 11.11 3.08 18.96
CA SER A 65 12.12 2.17 18.42
C SER A 65 13.57 2.63 18.62
N LYS A 66 13.79 3.90 19.00
CA LYS A 66 15.14 4.42 19.28
C LYS A 66 15.90 3.62 20.34
N ASN A 67 15.19 3.12 21.37
CA ASN A 67 15.80 2.41 22.50
C ASN A 67 15.03 1.14 22.90
N ASN A 68 13.97 0.79 22.17
CA ASN A 68 13.07 -0.31 22.54
C ASN A 68 12.81 -1.20 21.33
N LYS A 69 12.51 -2.48 21.57
CA LYS A 69 11.98 -3.38 20.54
C LYS A 69 10.50 -3.11 20.37
N VAL A 70 10.11 -2.66 19.18
CA VAL A 70 8.72 -2.30 18.87
C VAL A 70 8.19 -3.17 17.76
N LEU A 71 7.04 -3.80 18.00
CA LEU A 71 6.24 -4.44 16.96
C LEU A 71 5.21 -3.43 16.45
N LEU A 72 5.21 -3.15 15.16
CA LEU A 72 4.19 -2.35 14.49
C LEU A 72 3.32 -3.28 13.65
N LEU A 73 2.03 -3.35 13.96
CA LEU A 73 1.04 -4.11 13.21
C LEU A 73 0.19 -3.16 12.39
N GLU A 74 0.09 -3.38 11.08
CA GLU A 74 -0.80 -2.65 10.19
C GLU A 74 -1.72 -3.64 9.50
N ALA A 75 -3.01 -3.28 9.37
CA ALA A 75 -4.00 -4.16 8.75
C ALA A 75 -4.01 -4.01 7.22
N GLY A 76 -3.65 -2.83 6.72
CA GLY A 76 -3.43 -2.58 5.30
C GLY A 76 -2.13 -3.21 4.77
N GLY A 77 -1.96 -3.11 3.45
CA GLY A 77 -0.72 -3.47 2.77
C GLY A 77 0.24 -2.30 2.62
N ASP A 78 1.28 -2.51 1.82
CA ASP A 78 2.25 -1.46 1.50
C ASP A 78 1.59 -0.30 0.74
N PRO A 79 2.05 0.95 0.96
CA PRO A 79 1.53 2.10 0.26
C PRO A 79 1.83 2.00 -1.24
N ILE A 80 0.80 2.17 -2.08
CA ILE A 80 0.98 2.23 -3.52
C ILE A 80 1.58 3.57 -3.95
N PHE A 81 2.40 3.55 -5.00
CA PHE A 81 3.02 4.75 -5.57
C PHE A 81 2.01 5.84 -5.93
N LEU A 82 0.84 5.43 -6.45
CA LEU A 82 -0.26 6.33 -6.79
C LEU A 82 -0.79 7.13 -5.58
N GLY A 83 -0.62 6.63 -4.35
CA GLY A 83 -0.95 7.35 -3.12
C GLY A 83 -0.21 8.67 -2.93
N GLN A 84 0.91 8.87 -3.63
CA GLN A 84 1.73 10.07 -3.54
C GLN A 84 1.33 11.17 -4.52
N VAL A 85 0.42 10.89 -5.46
CA VAL A 85 -0.01 11.85 -6.49
C VAL A 85 -1.31 12.52 -6.03
N PRO A 86 -1.30 13.81 -5.61
CA PRO A 86 -2.47 14.42 -4.97
C PRO A 86 -3.73 14.43 -5.86
N ALA A 87 -3.56 14.56 -7.17
CA ALA A 87 -4.65 14.65 -8.14
C ALA A 87 -5.54 13.39 -8.19
N ILE A 88 -5.04 12.23 -7.75
CA ILE A 88 -5.77 10.96 -7.79
C ILE A 88 -6.26 10.50 -6.42
N GLY A 89 -6.10 11.30 -5.37
CA GLY A 89 -6.54 10.93 -4.02
C GLY A 89 -8.01 10.53 -3.97
N GLY A 90 -8.88 11.19 -4.74
CA GLY A 90 -10.30 10.84 -4.83
C GLY A 90 -10.58 9.46 -5.45
N LEU A 91 -9.68 8.94 -6.29
CA LEU A 91 -9.80 7.60 -6.88
C LEU A 91 -9.39 6.47 -5.90
N LEU A 92 -8.63 6.81 -4.87
CA LEU A 92 -8.18 5.84 -3.86
C LEU A 92 -9.26 5.59 -2.81
N ILE A 93 -10.18 6.55 -2.65
CA ILE A 93 -11.40 6.38 -1.88
C ILE A 93 -12.20 5.26 -2.57
N HIS A 94 -12.73 4.32 -1.79
CA HIS A 94 -13.45 3.12 -2.24
C HIS A 94 -12.63 1.97 -2.82
N TRP A 95 -11.32 2.14 -3.00
CA TRP A 95 -10.51 1.02 -3.42
C TRP A 95 -10.32 0.07 -2.24
N GLU A 96 -10.84 -1.15 -2.36
CA GLU A 96 -10.91 -2.14 -1.27
C GLU A 96 -9.59 -2.41 -0.55
N GLN A 97 -8.47 -2.25 -1.25
CA GLN A 97 -7.16 -2.48 -0.68
C GLN A 97 -6.69 -1.34 0.24
N HIS A 98 -7.30 -0.15 0.17
CA HIS A 98 -6.82 1.08 0.80
C HIS A 98 -7.89 1.85 1.59
N ASP A 99 -9.15 1.43 1.49
CA ASP A 99 -10.28 2.01 2.21
C ASP A 99 -10.98 0.93 3.03
N TRP A 100 -11.23 1.23 4.30
CA TRP A 100 -11.98 0.36 5.22
C TRP A 100 -13.44 0.17 4.83
N LYS A 101 -13.97 0.99 3.91
CA LYS A 101 -15.36 0.94 3.42
C LYS A 101 -16.38 0.97 4.57
N HIS A 102 -16.13 1.80 5.58
CA HIS A 102 -17.08 1.99 6.66
C HIS A 102 -18.33 2.68 6.13
N GLU A 103 -19.49 2.09 6.42
CA GLU A 103 -20.79 2.64 6.07
C GLU A 103 -21.42 3.26 7.31
N THR A 104 -22.10 4.39 7.13
CA THR A 104 -22.89 4.97 8.22
C THR A 104 -24.26 4.32 8.28
N VAL A 105 -24.92 4.35 9.43
CA VAL A 105 -26.38 4.19 9.47
C VAL A 105 -27.08 5.31 8.68
N PRO A 106 -28.34 5.15 8.23
CA PRO A 106 -29.08 6.21 7.55
C PRO A 106 -29.11 7.52 8.34
N GLN A 107 -28.71 8.62 7.69
CA GLN A 107 -28.60 9.93 8.31
C GLN A 107 -29.85 10.76 8.10
N LYS A 108 -30.43 11.32 9.17
CA LYS A 108 -31.63 12.18 9.09
C LYS A 108 -31.31 13.57 8.51
N HIS A 109 -30.11 14.07 8.75
CA HIS A 109 -29.71 15.46 8.45
C HIS A 109 -28.47 15.58 7.56
N ALA A 110 -27.89 14.47 7.10
CA ALA A 110 -26.69 14.43 6.25
C ALA A 110 -26.88 13.42 5.10
N CYS A 111 -25.89 13.32 4.20
CA CYS A 111 -25.83 12.31 3.14
C CYS A 111 -27.05 12.29 2.18
N ARG A 112 -27.76 13.42 2.01
CA ARG A 112 -28.98 13.51 1.16
C ARG A 112 -28.76 13.21 -0.33
N GLY A 113 -27.50 13.28 -0.78
CA GLY A 113 -27.11 12.90 -2.14
C GLY A 113 -26.72 11.43 -2.29
N ALA A 114 -26.67 10.69 -1.18
CA ALA A 114 -26.38 9.26 -1.16
C ALA A 114 -27.68 8.45 -1.06
N LEU A 115 -27.66 7.22 -1.56
CA LEU A 115 -28.79 6.31 -1.49
C LEU A 115 -29.15 6.03 -0.02
N ASN A 116 -30.45 6.07 0.29
CA ASN A 116 -31.00 5.88 1.64
C ASN A 116 -30.39 6.79 2.72
N ASN A 117 -29.80 7.94 2.35
CA ASN A 117 -29.03 8.81 3.24
C ASN A 117 -27.90 8.10 4.00
N VAL A 118 -27.34 7.04 3.42
CA VAL A 118 -26.19 6.30 3.98
C VAL A 118 -24.92 6.83 3.32
N SER A 119 -23.98 7.33 4.11
CA SER A 119 -22.63 7.55 3.61
C SER A 119 -22.05 6.20 3.23
N PHE A 120 -21.73 6.07 1.94
CA PHE A 120 -21.14 4.89 1.32
C PHE A 120 -22.13 3.70 1.23
N ASP A 121 -22.83 3.60 0.10
CA ASP A 121 -23.74 2.50 -0.24
C ASP A 121 -23.00 1.52 -1.17
N LYS A 122 -23.08 0.22 -0.91
CA LYS A 122 -22.55 -0.84 -1.80
C LYS A 122 -23.08 -0.73 -3.23
N LEU A 123 -24.23 -0.10 -3.44
CA LEU A 123 -24.82 0.12 -4.75
C LEU A 123 -24.08 1.14 -5.63
N THR A 124 -23.30 2.08 -5.06
CA THR A 124 -22.52 3.04 -5.87
C THR A 124 -21.24 2.45 -6.46
N LEU A 125 -20.88 1.21 -6.10
CA LEU A 125 -19.73 0.48 -6.66
C LEU A 125 -20.05 -0.28 -7.95
N ASN A 126 -21.33 -0.38 -8.34
CA ASN A 126 -21.80 -1.10 -9.53
C ASN A 126 -22.36 -0.17 -10.62
N ALA A 127 -22.13 1.14 -10.52
CA ALA A 127 -22.55 2.15 -11.50
C ALA A 127 -21.36 2.66 -12.31
#